data_AF-K5XL57-F1
#
_entry.id   AF-K5XL57-F1
#
_cell.length_a   1.000
_cell.length_b   1.000
_cell.length_c   1.000
_cell.angle_alpha   90.00
_cell.angle_beta   90.00
_cell.angle_gamma   90.00
#
_symmetry.space_group_name_H-M   'P 1'
#
loop_
_entity.id
_entity.type
_entity.pdbx_description
1 polymer ?
#
loop_
_entity_poly.entity_id
_entity_poly.type
_entity_poly.pdbx_seq_one_letter_code
_entity_poly.pdbx_strand_id
1 'polypeptide(L)'
;MAAPGVRTERKGHVCPPSTATHPMDRWESLFVYAFILKFTNLKGKIQGFETPMDLEEALMSREPNDILTKILIRFILNLKPQTRNLNTDQISTTVSGVLAEYFKTNERTIFWDDNLKANVDPFEGMDCGFFAADWDLKLKILRQLVELQLTHSLEIKATIDRAWGVVHNKHKKEKGVGAAGSSATASSELDRQFLGFQPYGYDAKRARYWVVDNSPRIYTTTNPWRLSSSFKAISTTREEYAAVIENLKSTIPPLKKGQRRSKSDVLQLSLIEDLENRVETIDQELARVAKVRKKLEQTRILMAQAELRQTRTRRQAQKPDYVYYNQESEAS
;
A
#
# COMPACT_ATOMS: atom_id res chain seq x y z
N MET A 1 33.91 -26.15 23.79
CA MET A 1 33.49 -25.15 24.80
C MET A 1 33.79 -23.78 24.24
N ALA A 2 32.77 -22.98 23.95
CA ALA A 2 32.96 -21.62 23.40
C ALA A 2 33.37 -20.65 24.52
N ALA A 3 34.33 -19.76 24.22
CA ALA A 3 34.90 -18.82 25.18
C ALA A 3 33.85 -17.83 25.73
N PRO A 4 33.91 -17.48 27.03
CA PRO A 4 32.97 -16.55 27.64
C PRO A 4 33.31 -15.11 27.19
N GLY A 5 32.41 -14.47 26.43
CA GLY A 5 32.55 -13.06 26.04
C GLY A 5 32.15 -12.71 24.61
N VAL A 6 31.96 -13.70 23.72
CA VAL A 6 31.43 -13.43 22.38
C VAL A 6 29.94 -13.18 22.50
N ARG A 7 29.52 -11.90 22.52
CA ARG A 7 28.14 -11.55 22.20
C ARG A 7 27.89 -12.13 20.80
N THR A 8 27.06 -13.16 20.70
CA THR A 8 26.55 -13.63 19.41
C THR A 8 26.01 -12.40 18.70
N GLU A 9 26.61 -12.04 17.55
CA GLU A 9 26.06 -10.98 16.71
C GLU A 9 24.58 -11.29 16.55
N ARG A 10 23.72 -10.33 16.90
CA ARG A 10 22.28 -10.46 16.68
C ARG A 10 22.13 -10.50 15.16
N LYS A 11 22.07 -11.71 14.61
CA LYS A 11 21.80 -11.91 13.19
C LYS A 11 20.50 -11.18 12.87
N GLY A 12 20.52 -10.39 11.82
CA GLY A 12 19.33 -9.74 11.30
C GLY A 12 18.27 -10.79 10.95
N HIS A 13 17.03 -10.33 10.79
CA HIS A 13 15.94 -11.19 10.37
C HIS A 13 16.20 -11.70 8.93
N VAL A 14 16.68 -12.93 8.79
CA VAL A 14 16.82 -13.59 7.48
C VAL A 14 15.46 -14.11 7.06
N CYS A 15 14.81 -13.45 6.09
CA CYS A 15 13.58 -13.96 5.49
C CYS A 15 13.89 -15.24 4.68
N PRO A 16 13.22 -16.37 4.94
CA PRO A 16 13.37 -17.54 4.07
C PRO A 16 12.93 -17.20 2.64
N PRO A 17 13.45 -17.90 1.62
CA PRO A 17 13.01 -17.73 0.24
C PRO A 17 11.49 -17.89 0.16
N SER A 18 10.81 -16.91 -0.43
CA SER A 18 9.36 -16.95 -0.55
C SER A 18 8.95 -17.87 -1.71
N THR A 19 7.96 -18.73 -1.48
CA THR A 19 7.30 -19.51 -2.54
C THR A 19 6.08 -18.79 -3.12
N ALA A 20 5.91 -17.49 -2.82
CA ALA A 20 4.80 -16.70 -3.32
C ALA A 20 4.93 -16.48 -4.82
N THR A 21 3.83 -16.66 -5.54
CA THR A 21 3.75 -16.39 -6.99
C THR A 21 3.04 -15.08 -7.29
N HIS A 22 2.45 -14.45 -6.27
CA HIS A 22 1.67 -13.22 -6.39
C HIS A 22 1.88 -12.32 -5.16
N PRO A 23 1.83 -10.97 -5.31
CA PRO A 23 1.96 -10.04 -4.18
C PRO A 23 1.00 -10.30 -3.02
N MET A 24 -0.22 -10.79 -3.27
CA MET A 24 -1.22 -11.03 -2.22
C MET A 24 -0.80 -12.06 -1.15
N ASP A 25 0.14 -12.94 -1.49
CA ASP A 25 0.68 -13.98 -0.59
C ASP A 25 1.88 -13.49 0.23
N ARG A 26 2.11 -12.17 0.21
CA ARG A 26 3.22 -11.51 0.91
C ARG A 26 2.67 -10.54 1.93
N TRP A 27 3.14 -10.68 3.17
CA TRP A 27 2.80 -9.75 4.24
C TRP A 27 3.26 -8.32 3.90
N GLU A 28 4.31 -8.19 3.10
CA GLU A 28 4.83 -6.92 2.61
C GLU A 28 3.77 -6.11 1.86
N SER A 29 2.90 -6.77 1.08
CA SER A 29 1.83 -6.09 0.34
C SER A 29 0.85 -5.44 1.30
N LEU A 30 0.48 -6.17 2.34
CA LEU A 30 -0.39 -5.64 3.39
C LEU A 30 0.28 -4.50 4.15
N PHE A 31 1.57 -4.65 4.48
CA PHE A 31 2.33 -3.66 5.21
C PHE A 31 2.43 -2.34 4.43
N VAL A 32 2.77 -2.41 3.15
CA VAL A 32 2.84 -1.23 2.26
C VAL A 32 1.47 -0.59 2.11
N TYR A 33 0.42 -1.38 1.86
CA TYR A 33 -0.93 -0.85 1.71
C TYR A 33 -1.45 -0.20 3.00
N ALA A 34 -1.26 -0.85 4.16
CA ALA A 34 -1.64 -0.30 5.46
C ALA A 34 -0.93 1.02 5.77
N PHE A 35 0.37 1.13 5.44
CA PHE A 35 1.11 2.37 5.55
C PHE A 35 0.49 3.49 4.70
N ILE A 36 0.14 3.17 3.45
CA ILE A 36 -0.50 4.13 2.53
C ILE A 36 -1.82 4.65 3.12
N LEU A 37 -2.65 3.78 3.69
CA LEU A 37 -3.91 4.21 4.31
C LEU A 37 -3.72 5.09 5.55
N LYS A 38 -2.71 4.78 6.37
CA LYS A 38 -2.51 5.43 7.67
C LYS A 38 -1.74 6.74 7.60
N PHE A 39 -0.77 6.84 6.69
CA PHE A 39 0.18 7.96 6.64
C PHE A 39 0.13 8.77 5.35
N THR A 40 -0.77 8.42 4.43
CA THR A 40 -0.97 9.17 3.18
C THR A 40 -2.45 9.38 2.90
N ASN A 41 -2.76 10.11 1.85
CA ASN A 41 -4.12 10.32 1.37
C ASN A 41 -4.29 9.86 -0.08
N LEU A 42 -3.53 8.83 -0.50
CA LEU A 42 -3.46 8.39 -1.89
C LEU A 42 -4.70 7.60 -2.34
N LYS A 43 -5.30 6.79 -1.47
CA LYS A 43 -6.54 6.03 -1.79
C LYS A 43 -7.65 6.99 -2.20
N GLY A 44 -8.29 6.72 -3.33
CA GLY A 44 -9.34 7.56 -3.90
C GLY A 44 -8.87 8.89 -4.52
N LYS A 45 -7.61 9.31 -4.31
CA LYS A 45 -7.00 10.45 -5.02
C LYS A 45 -6.32 10.03 -6.31
N ILE A 46 -5.63 8.89 -6.29
CA ILE A 46 -5.08 8.29 -7.49
C ILE A 46 -6.22 7.58 -8.22
N GLN A 47 -6.39 7.88 -9.51
CA GLN A 47 -7.46 7.30 -10.30
C GLN A 47 -7.27 5.78 -10.43
N GLY A 48 -8.27 5.01 -9.96
CA GLY A 48 -8.24 3.56 -10.01
C GLY A 48 -7.53 2.87 -8.83
N PHE A 49 -7.02 3.62 -7.85
CA PHE A 49 -6.43 3.05 -6.64
C PHE A 49 -7.43 3.09 -5.47
N GLU A 50 -8.15 1.99 -5.29
CA GLU A 50 -9.30 1.93 -4.38
C GLU A 50 -9.26 0.77 -3.39
N THR A 51 -8.53 -0.29 -3.70
CA THR A 51 -8.47 -1.55 -2.95
C THR A 51 -7.03 -2.09 -2.93
N PRO A 52 -6.69 -3.01 -2.01
CA PRO A 52 -5.36 -3.63 -2.01
C PRO A 52 -5.05 -4.37 -3.33
N MET A 53 -6.09 -4.93 -3.98
CA MET A 53 -5.94 -5.59 -5.28
C MET A 53 -5.43 -4.64 -6.37
N ASP A 54 -5.76 -3.34 -6.32
CA ASP A 54 -5.27 -2.39 -7.30
C ASP A 54 -3.76 -2.12 -7.14
N LEU A 55 -3.22 -2.21 -5.91
CA LEU A 55 -1.76 -2.18 -5.68
C LEU A 55 -1.10 -3.46 -6.19
N GLU A 56 -1.69 -4.62 -5.90
CA GLU A 56 -1.17 -5.93 -6.33
C GLU A 56 -1.09 -6.00 -7.86
N GLU A 57 -2.16 -5.60 -8.56
CA GLU A 57 -2.20 -5.53 -10.02
C GLU A 57 -1.17 -4.54 -10.57
N ALA A 58 -1.03 -3.37 -9.94
CA ALA A 58 -0.04 -2.38 -10.35
C ALA A 58 1.39 -2.92 -10.25
N LEU A 59 1.69 -3.71 -9.21
CA LEU A 59 2.99 -4.37 -9.02
C LEU A 59 3.30 -5.41 -10.11
N MET A 60 2.27 -6.10 -10.61
CA MET A 60 2.39 -7.09 -11.68
C MET A 60 2.74 -6.46 -13.04
N SER A 61 2.33 -5.21 -13.28
CA SER A 61 2.66 -4.49 -14.52
C SER A 61 4.17 -4.30 -14.68
N ARG A 62 4.71 -4.68 -15.85
CA ARG A 62 6.11 -4.41 -16.24
C ARG A 62 6.30 -3.08 -17.00
N GLU A 63 5.21 -2.35 -17.16
CA GLU A 63 5.19 -1.04 -17.79
C GLU A 63 5.01 0.08 -16.75
N PRO A 64 5.38 1.32 -17.09
CA PRO A 64 5.11 2.45 -16.22
C PRO A 64 3.63 2.55 -15.83
N ASN A 65 3.38 2.58 -14.52
CA ASN A 65 2.03 2.51 -13.96
C ASN A 65 1.76 3.76 -13.11
N ASP A 66 0.61 4.42 -13.32
CA ASP A 66 0.28 5.67 -12.60
C ASP A 66 0.17 5.47 -11.09
N ILE A 67 -0.41 4.36 -10.63
CA ILE A 67 -0.53 4.03 -9.19
C ILE A 67 0.85 3.94 -8.56
N LEU A 68 1.74 3.12 -9.11
CA LEU A 68 3.10 2.99 -8.59
C LEU A 68 3.87 4.31 -8.70
N THR A 69 3.72 5.05 -9.78
CA THR A 69 4.37 6.35 -9.96
C THR A 69 3.97 7.30 -8.84
N LYS A 70 2.67 7.51 -8.61
CA LYS A 70 2.17 8.42 -7.58
C LYS A 70 2.52 7.98 -6.16
N ILE A 71 2.53 6.67 -5.89
CA ILE A 71 3.01 6.11 -4.62
C ILE A 71 4.50 6.45 -4.42
N LEU A 72 5.35 6.16 -5.41
CA LEU A 72 6.78 6.44 -5.33
C LEU A 72 7.06 7.93 -5.16
N ILE A 73 6.34 8.79 -5.89
CA ILE A 73 6.43 10.25 -5.73
C ILE A 73 6.17 10.64 -4.28
N ARG A 74 5.08 10.15 -3.69
CA ARG A 74 4.75 10.48 -2.30
C ARG A 74 5.80 9.94 -1.33
N PHE A 75 6.28 8.71 -1.53
CA PHE A 75 7.29 8.10 -0.66
C PHE A 75 8.63 8.85 -0.73
N ILE A 76 9.05 9.26 -1.93
CA ILE A 76 10.24 10.09 -2.12
C ILE A 76 10.08 11.41 -1.39
N LEU A 77 8.94 12.10 -1.55
CA LEU A 77 8.72 13.40 -0.90
C LEU A 77 8.64 13.29 0.63
N ASN A 78 8.14 12.17 1.16
CA ASN A 78 8.12 11.93 2.62
C ASN A 78 9.53 11.76 3.21
N LEU A 79 10.51 11.29 2.42
CA LEU A 79 11.91 11.11 2.81
C LEU A 79 12.77 12.34 2.45
N LYS A 80 12.52 12.94 1.29
CA LYS A 80 13.22 14.09 0.71
C LYS A 80 12.21 15.13 0.20
N PRO A 81 11.70 16.00 1.07
CA PRO A 81 10.64 16.97 0.71
C PRO A 81 11.03 17.97 -0.38
N GLN A 82 12.33 18.20 -0.59
CA GLN A 82 12.86 19.17 -1.56
C GLN A 82 13.13 18.57 -2.95
N THR A 83 12.86 17.27 -3.15
CA THR A 83 13.06 16.63 -4.45
C THR A 83 12.08 17.18 -5.49
N ARG A 84 12.60 17.56 -6.66
CA ARG A 84 11.85 18.12 -7.79
C ARG A 84 11.91 17.19 -8.99
N ASN A 85 11.14 17.52 -10.03
CA ASN A 85 11.12 16.82 -11.33
C ASN A 85 10.73 15.33 -11.22
N LEU A 86 9.79 15.03 -10.34
CA LEU A 86 9.30 13.67 -10.17
C LEU A 86 8.29 13.34 -11.27
N ASN A 87 8.77 12.70 -12.33
CA ASN A 87 7.97 12.15 -13.42
C ASN A 87 8.31 10.67 -13.65
N THR A 88 7.54 10.02 -14.51
CA THR A 88 7.65 8.59 -14.80
C THR A 88 9.04 8.17 -15.28
N ASP A 89 9.73 9.01 -16.06
CA ASP A 89 11.03 8.69 -16.64
C ASP A 89 12.17 8.77 -15.59
N GLN A 90 12.07 9.73 -14.67
CA GLN A 90 13.11 9.99 -13.67
C GLN A 90 12.90 9.21 -12.36
N ILE A 91 11.73 8.59 -12.16
CA ILE A 91 11.38 7.99 -10.88
C ILE A 91 12.33 6.85 -10.50
N SER A 92 12.72 5.99 -11.45
CA SER A 92 13.60 4.84 -11.17
C SER A 92 14.97 5.29 -10.66
N THR A 93 15.59 6.25 -11.37
CA THR A 93 16.88 6.85 -10.97
C THR A 93 16.77 7.54 -9.62
N THR A 94 15.66 8.25 -9.37
CA THR A 94 15.44 8.94 -8.10
C THR A 94 15.29 7.95 -6.95
N VAL A 95 14.56 6.84 -7.14
CA VAL A 95 14.41 5.79 -6.13
C VAL A 95 15.76 5.17 -5.80
N SER A 96 16.55 4.79 -6.80
CA SER A 96 17.92 4.28 -6.59
C SER A 96 18.77 5.30 -5.79
N GLY A 97 18.73 6.58 -6.18
CA GLY A 97 19.46 7.64 -5.46
C GLY A 97 18.99 7.88 -4.02
N VAL A 98 17.70 7.68 -3.72
CA VAL A 98 17.17 7.72 -2.34
C VAL A 98 17.71 6.53 -1.54
N LEU A 99 17.60 5.31 -2.07
CA LEU A 99 18.09 4.11 -1.39
C LEU A 99 19.60 4.19 -1.14
N ALA A 100 20.38 4.60 -2.14
CA ALA A 100 21.83 4.75 -2.05
C ALA A 100 22.27 5.74 -0.95
N GLU A 101 21.46 6.75 -0.62
CA GLU A 101 21.77 7.65 0.49
C GLU A 101 21.66 6.95 1.84
N TYR A 102 20.58 6.21 2.07
CA TYR A 102 20.36 5.49 3.32
C TYR A 102 21.26 4.27 3.45
N PHE A 103 21.62 3.62 2.34
CA PHE A 103 22.44 2.41 2.32
C PHE A 103 23.90 2.66 2.70
N LYS A 104 24.36 3.93 2.67
CA LYS A 104 25.66 4.36 3.21
C LYS A 104 25.74 4.27 4.74
N THR A 105 24.60 4.17 5.42
CA THR A 105 24.56 4.01 6.87
C THR A 105 24.77 2.54 7.26
N ASN A 106 25.14 2.30 8.52
CA ASN A 106 25.26 0.95 9.06
C ASN A 106 23.90 0.34 9.47
N GLU A 107 22.79 0.95 9.08
CA GLU A 107 21.45 0.39 9.29
C GLU A 107 21.26 -0.82 8.39
N ARG A 108 20.93 -1.98 8.98
CA ARG A 108 20.69 -3.20 8.20
C ARG A 108 19.33 -3.12 7.53
N THR A 109 19.33 -3.06 6.21
CA THR A 109 18.11 -3.06 5.40
C THR A 109 17.75 -4.47 4.96
N ILE A 110 16.65 -4.61 4.21
CA ILE A 110 16.27 -5.90 3.59
C ILE A 110 17.27 -6.34 2.52
N PHE A 111 18.11 -5.43 2.04
CA PHE A 111 19.17 -5.66 1.08
C PHE A 111 20.55 -5.72 1.75
N TRP A 112 20.60 -6.00 3.04
CA TRP A 112 21.86 -6.22 3.75
C TRP A 112 22.51 -7.54 3.33
N ASP A 113 23.75 -7.47 2.86
CA ASP A 113 24.60 -8.64 2.62
C ASP A 113 25.50 -8.88 3.84
N ASP A 114 25.33 -10.04 4.49
CA ASP A 114 26.12 -10.39 5.69
C ASP A 114 27.60 -10.66 5.39
N ASN A 115 27.96 -11.05 4.17
CA ASN A 115 29.36 -11.28 3.78
C ASN A 115 30.08 -9.95 3.54
N LEU A 116 29.42 -9.03 2.83
CA LEU A 116 29.94 -7.70 2.55
C LEU A 116 29.81 -6.75 3.75
N LYS A 117 28.95 -7.10 4.72
CA LYS A 117 28.55 -6.25 5.86
C LYS A 117 28.11 -4.86 5.41
N ALA A 118 27.35 -4.81 4.32
CA ALA A 118 26.87 -3.59 3.70
C ALA A 118 25.50 -3.83 3.05
N ASN A 119 24.77 -2.74 2.82
CA ASN A 119 23.57 -2.79 2.00
C ASN A 119 23.98 -2.78 0.52
N VAL A 120 23.47 -3.72 -0.26
CA VAL A 120 23.72 -3.81 -1.71
C VAL A 120 22.62 -3.08 -2.49
N ASP A 121 22.97 -2.52 -3.65
CA ASP A 121 21.98 -1.84 -4.50
C ASP A 121 21.05 -2.88 -5.14
N PRO A 122 19.72 -2.83 -4.90
CA PRO A 122 18.77 -3.75 -5.53
C PRO A 122 18.72 -3.67 -7.05
N PHE A 123 19.24 -2.59 -7.65
CA PHE A 123 19.31 -2.43 -9.11
C PHE A 123 20.66 -2.85 -9.70
N GLU A 124 21.62 -3.30 -8.89
CA GLU A 124 22.94 -3.70 -9.36
C GLU A 124 22.85 -4.84 -10.39
N GLY A 125 23.50 -4.65 -11.54
CA GLY A 125 23.49 -5.64 -12.62
C GLY A 125 22.17 -5.75 -13.40
N MET A 126 21.22 -4.83 -13.18
CA MET A 126 19.97 -4.78 -13.93
C MET A 126 20.01 -3.68 -15.00
N ASP A 127 19.69 -4.04 -16.24
CA ASP A 127 19.54 -3.08 -17.34
C ASP A 127 18.18 -2.36 -17.33
N CYS A 128 17.33 -2.66 -16.35
CA CYS A 128 15.96 -2.19 -16.30
C CYS A 128 15.65 -1.41 -15.01
N GLY A 129 14.84 -0.35 -15.13
CA GLY A 129 14.39 0.44 -13.98
C GLY A 129 13.31 -0.25 -13.14
N PHE A 130 12.80 0.46 -12.13
CA PHE A 130 11.82 -0.04 -11.17
C PHE A 130 10.58 -0.66 -11.83
N PHE A 131 10.03 -0.04 -12.88
CA PHE A 131 8.79 -0.52 -13.51
C PHE A 131 8.95 -1.84 -14.26
N ALA A 132 10.10 -2.08 -14.88
CA ALA A 132 10.33 -3.30 -15.65
C ALA A 132 10.78 -4.49 -14.78
N ALA A 133 11.18 -4.22 -13.53
CA ALA A 133 11.55 -5.24 -12.56
C ALA A 133 10.41 -6.22 -12.24
N ASP A 134 10.76 -7.38 -11.67
CA ASP A 134 9.79 -8.33 -11.17
C ASP A 134 8.98 -7.76 -9.99
N TRP A 135 7.74 -8.24 -9.81
CA TRP A 135 6.85 -7.77 -8.75
C TRP A 135 7.47 -7.97 -7.36
N ASP A 136 8.24 -9.04 -7.15
CA ASP A 136 8.89 -9.31 -5.86
C ASP A 136 9.92 -8.23 -5.52
N LEU A 137 10.73 -7.82 -6.50
CA LEU A 137 11.71 -6.75 -6.30
C LEU A 137 11.02 -5.40 -6.06
N LYS A 138 9.99 -5.07 -6.85
CA LYS A 138 9.20 -3.84 -6.65
C LYS A 138 8.61 -3.80 -5.25
N LEU A 139 8.03 -4.90 -4.78
CA LEU A 139 7.43 -5.00 -3.46
C LEU A 139 8.47 -4.85 -2.35
N LYS A 140 9.64 -5.48 -2.48
CA LYS A 140 10.77 -5.31 -1.57
C LYS A 140 11.23 -3.85 -1.50
N ILE A 141 11.37 -3.17 -2.65
CA ILE A 141 11.71 -1.75 -2.69
C ILE A 141 10.65 -0.91 -1.99
N LEU A 142 9.36 -1.13 -2.26
CA LEU A 142 8.28 -0.40 -1.57
C LEU A 142 8.30 -0.65 -0.06
N ARG A 143 8.49 -1.90 0.38
CA ARG A 143 8.66 -2.24 1.80
C ARG A 143 9.82 -1.46 2.41
N GLN A 144 10.98 -1.45 1.76
CA GLN A 144 12.15 -0.74 2.26
C GLN A 144 11.90 0.77 2.38
N LEU A 145 11.24 1.37 1.38
CA LEU A 145 10.87 2.78 1.44
C LEU A 145 9.89 3.06 2.58
N VAL A 146 8.95 2.16 2.88
CA VAL A 146 8.06 2.29 4.04
C VAL A 146 8.84 2.22 5.36
N GLU A 147 9.76 1.27 5.50
CA GLU A 147 10.62 1.15 6.70
C GLU A 147 11.45 2.42 6.90
N LEU A 148 12.08 2.93 5.85
CA LEU A 148 12.83 4.19 5.91
C LEU A 148 11.95 5.37 6.32
N GLN A 149 10.71 5.43 5.83
CA GLN A 149 9.78 6.49 6.19
C GLN A 149 9.36 6.41 7.67
N LEU A 150 9.10 5.22 8.19
CA LEU A 150 8.77 5.01 9.60
C LEU A 150 9.94 5.37 10.54
N THR A 151 11.17 5.20 10.08
CA THR A 151 12.38 5.51 10.86
C THR A 151 12.81 6.98 10.74
N HIS A 152 12.83 7.53 9.52
CA HIS A 152 13.53 8.77 9.21
C HIS A 152 12.62 9.94 8.85
N SER A 153 11.36 9.72 8.50
CA SER A 153 10.46 10.82 8.14
C SER A 153 9.96 11.55 9.39
N LEU A 154 10.33 12.84 9.51
CA LEU A 154 9.96 13.69 10.64
C LEU A 154 8.44 13.88 10.76
N GLU A 155 7.73 13.98 9.64
CA GLU A 155 6.27 14.17 9.60
C GLU A 155 5.53 12.92 10.12
N ILE A 156 5.98 11.74 9.67
CA ILE A 156 5.42 10.45 10.10
C ILE A 156 5.72 10.23 11.58
N LYS A 157 6.97 10.47 11.99
CA LYS A 157 7.35 10.39 13.40
C LYS A 157 6.50 11.33 14.26
N ALA A 158 6.31 12.58 13.86
CA ALA A 158 5.48 13.54 14.58
C ALA A 158 4.01 13.09 14.67
N THR A 159 3.50 12.42 13.63
CA THR A 159 2.14 11.84 13.62
C THR A 159 2.01 10.72 14.65
N ILE A 160 3.00 9.83 14.73
CA ILE A 160 3.07 8.76 15.73
C ILE A 160 3.25 9.35 17.13
N ASP A 161 4.20 10.26 17.33
CA ASP A 161 4.46 10.90 18.62
C ASP A 161 3.19 11.58 19.17
N ARG A 162 2.43 12.27 18.31
CA ARG A 162 1.15 12.90 18.68
C ARG A 162 0.14 11.87 19.17
N ALA A 163 -0.03 10.77 18.44
CA ALA A 163 -0.98 9.72 18.81
C ALA A 163 -0.60 9.08 20.17
N TRP A 164 0.69 8.90 20.46
CA TRP A 164 1.16 8.36 21.74
C TRP A 164 1.44 9.41 22.83
N GLY A 165 1.11 10.70 22.59
CA GLY A 165 1.33 11.78 23.56
C GLY A 165 2.80 12.02 23.90
N VAL A 166 3.73 11.66 23.00
CA VAL A 166 5.17 11.85 23.17
C VAL A 166 5.49 13.33 22.93
N VAL A 167 5.76 14.05 24.01
CA VAL A 167 6.21 15.45 23.95
C VAL A 167 7.74 15.49 23.96
N HIS A 168 8.34 15.74 22.81
CA HIS A 168 9.75 16.09 22.72
C HIS A 168 9.93 17.54 23.23
N ASN A 169 10.75 17.73 24.27
CA ASN A 169 11.02 19.00 24.98
C ASN A 169 9.92 19.50 25.93
N LYS A 170 9.72 18.78 27.06
CA LYS A 170 8.87 19.24 28.18
C LYS A 170 9.24 20.62 28.78
N HIS A 171 10.43 21.15 28.49
CA HIS A 171 10.94 22.39 29.09
C HIS A 171 10.81 23.64 28.22
N LYS A 172 10.35 23.53 26.97
CA LYS A 172 10.14 24.73 26.13
C LYS A 172 8.73 25.27 26.39
N LYS A 173 8.62 26.24 27.31
CA LYS A 173 7.41 27.05 27.49
C LYS A 173 7.11 27.78 26.17
N GLU A 174 6.24 27.22 25.33
CA GLU A 174 5.65 27.99 24.25
C GLU A 174 4.72 29.03 24.86
N LYS A 175 5.07 30.31 24.68
CA LYS A 175 4.15 31.43 24.87
C LYS A 175 3.22 31.46 23.65
N GLY A 176 2.14 30.69 23.72
CA GLY A 176 1.07 30.66 22.72
C GLY A 176 -0.24 30.28 23.37
N VAL A 177 -1.26 31.12 23.20
CA VAL A 177 -2.59 30.99 23.78
C VAL A 177 -3.22 29.67 23.34
N GLY A 178 -3.53 28.79 24.30
CA GLY A 178 -4.18 27.50 24.02
C GLY A 178 -3.79 26.33 24.92
N ALA A 179 -3.17 26.55 26.08
CA ALA A 179 -3.12 25.53 27.13
C ALA A 179 -4.48 25.46 27.85
N ALA A 180 -5.46 24.80 27.25
CA ALA A 180 -6.72 24.43 27.89
C ALA A 180 -6.90 22.92 27.78
N GLY A 181 -6.75 22.24 28.93
CA GLY A 181 -7.10 20.84 29.07
C GLY A 181 -8.61 20.64 28.88
N SER A 182 -8.98 19.91 27.84
CA SER A 182 -10.18 19.08 27.68
C SER A 182 -10.35 18.82 26.17
N SER A 183 -10.16 17.56 25.72
CA SER A 183 -10.43 17.00 24.36
C SER A 183 -9.27 16.16 23.78
N ALA A 184 -8.00 16.39 24.16
CA ALA A 184 -6.86 15.73 23.54
C ALA A 184 -6.75 14.19 23.78
N THR A 185 -7.40 13.66 24.81
CA THR A 185 -7.34 12.22 25.16
C THR A 185 -8.20 11.34 24.25
N ALA A 186 -9.35 11.84 23.79
CA ALA A 186 -10.22 11.10 22.88
C ALA A 186 -9.66 11.08 21.46
N SER A 187 -9.11 12.22 21.00
CA SER A 187 -8.41 12.30 19.72
C SER A 187 -7.19 11.38 19.70
N SER A 188 -6.35 11.39 20.75
CA SER A 188 -5.17 10.51 20.80
C SER A 188 -5.52 9.02 20.87
N GLU A 189 -6.62 8.63 21.52
CA GLU A 189 -7.05 7.22 21.52
C GLU A 189 -7.58 6.76 20.15
N LEU A 190 -8.38 7.58 19.48
CA LEU A 190 -8.82 7.31 18.10
C LEU A 190 -7.63 7.28 17.12
N ASP A 191 -6.68 8.19 17.28
CA ASP A 191 -5.45 8.21 16.48
C ASP A 191 -4.61 6.95 16.73
N ARG A 192 -4.50 6.48 17.98
CA ARG A 192 -3.81 5.22 18.31
C ARG A 192 -4.51 4.00 17.76
N GLN A 193 -5.85 3.97 17.78
CA GLN A 193 -6.62 2.89 17.18
C GLN A 193 -6.48 2.89 15.65
N PHE A 194 -6.51 4.08 15.04
CA PHE A 194 -6.32 4.24 13.60
C PHE A 194 -4.91 3.90 13.15
N LEU A 195 -3.87 4.31 13.88
CA LEU A 195 -2.47 4.01 13.55
C LEU A 195 -2.06 2.60 13.97
N GLY A 196 -2.68 2.07 15.02
CA GLY A 196 -2.45 0.71 15.51
C GLY A 196 -2.68 -0.34 14.42
N PHE A 197 -1.87 -1.39 14.46
CA PHE A 197 -2.02 -2.54 13.56
C PHE A 197 -2.12 -3.81 14.37
N GLN A 198 -3.36 -4.14 14.76
CA GLN A 198 -3.68 -5.31 15.56
C GLN A 198 -4.47 -6.33 14.72
N PRO A 199 -4.40 -7.63 15.05
CA PRO A 199 -5.27 -8.62 14.45
C PRO A 199 -6.73 -8.23 14.63
N TYR A 200 -7.51 -8.43 13.58
CA TYR A 200 -8.95 -8.23 13.60
C TYR A 200 -9.64 -9.23 14.54
N GLY A 201 -9.15 -10.48 14.55
CA GLY A 201 -9.60 -11.49 15.50
C GLY A 201 -8.84 -12.80 15.37
N TYR A 202 -9.32 -13.82 16.07
CA TYR A 202 -8.66 -15.12 16.18
C TYR A 202 -9.66 -16.27 15.98
N ASP A 203 -9.26 -17.31 15.27
CA ASP A 203 -10.02 -18.57 15.24
C ASP A 203 -9.71 -19.45 16.47
N ALA A 204 -10.40 -20.59 16.59
CA ALA A 204 -10.16 -21.55 17.66
C ALA A 204 -8.75 -22.15 17.66
N LYS A 205 -8.07 -22.16 16.50
CA LYS A 205 -6.67 -22.59 16.34
C LYS A 205 -5.68 -21.48 16.62
N ARG A 206 -6.14 -20.30 17.04
CA ARG A 206 -5.36 -19.08 17.29
C ARG A 206 -4.65 -18.53 16.05
N ALA A 207 -5.11 -18.88 14.86
CA ALA A 207 -4.75 -18.15 13.65
C ALA A 207 -5.32 -16.73 13.75
N ARG A 208 -4.52 -15.74 13.33
CA ARG A 208 -4.86 -14.32 13.37
C ARG A 208 -5.44 -13.91 12.03
N TYR A 209 -6.56 -13.23 12.08
CA TYR A 209 -7.23 -12.65 10.93
C TYR A 209 -6.88 -11.17 10.87
N TRP A 210 -6.62 -10.67 9.67
CA TRP A 210 -6.26 -9.27 9.44
C TRP A 210 -7.16 -8.66 8.38
N VAL A 211 -7.55 -7.42 8.67
CA VAL A 211 -8.41 -6.58 7.88
C VAL A 211 -7.81 -5.18 7.95
N VAL A 212 -7.74 -4.50 6.81
CA VAL A 212 -7.01 -3.21 6.71
C VAL A 212 -7.86 -2.09 6.13
N ASP A 213 -8.88 -2.43 5.36
CA ASP A 213 -9.86 -1.46 4.86
C ASP A 213 -11.26 -2.10 4.74
N ASN A 214 -12.15 -1.39 4.06
CA ASN A 214 -13.53 -1.80 3.81
C ASN A 214 -13.67 -2.72 2.59
N SER A 215 -12.58 -3.21 2.01
CA SER A 215 -12.64 -4.22 0.96
C SER A 215 -12.96 -5.61 1.57
N PRO A 216 -13.41 -6.59 0.76
CA PRO A 216 -13.60 -7.97 1.19
C PRO A 216 -12.27 -8.71 1.45
N ARG A 217 -11.11 -8.04 1.36
CA ARG A 217 -9.81 -8.65 1.58
C ARG A 217 -9.65 -9.08 3.05
N ILE A 218 -9.42 -10.37 3.28
CA ILE A 218 -9.00 -10.92 4.57
C ILE A 218 -7.65 -11.61 4.40
N TYR A 219 -6.75 -11.38 5.36
CA TYR A 219 -5.53 -12.15 5.48
C TYR A 219 -5.53 -13.01 6.73
N THR A 220 -4.81 -14.13 6.68
CA THR A 220 -4.56 -14.98 7.84
C THR A 220 -3.07 -15.21 8.04
N THR A 221 -2.68 -15.33 9.31
CA THR A 221 -1.36 -15.81 9.68
C THR A 221 -1.43 -16.65 10.95
N THR A 222 -0.59 -17.68 11.06
CA THR A 222 -0.59 -18.53 12.25
C THR A 222 0.17 -17.87 13.40
N ASN A 223 1.44 -17.51 13.20
CA ASN A 223 2.25 -16.80 14.17
C ASN A 223 3.18 -15.77 13.49
N PRO A 224 2.82 -14.48 13.49
CA PRO A 224 3.58 -13.46 12.76
C PRO A 224 5.02 -13.29 13.29
N TRP A 225 5.31 -13.83 14.48
CA TRP A 225 6.62 -13.77 15.12
C TRP A 225 7.52 -14.97 14.79
N ARG A 226 7.03 -15.94 14.01
CA ARG A 226 7.81 -17.09 13.53
C ARG A 226 8.17 -16.89 12.05
N LEU A 227 9.43 -17.09 11.73
CA LEU A 227 9.99 -17.01 10.37
C LEU A 227 9.27 -17.91 9.37
N SER A 228 8.78 -19.07 9.81
CA SER A 228 8.07 -20.04 8.97
C SER A 228 6.57 -19.77 8.85
N SER A 229 6.05 -18.72 9.48
CA SER A 229 4.61 -18.45 9.45
C SER A 229 4.21 -17.89 8.10
N SER A 230 3.34 -18.61 7.40
CA SER A 230 2.75 -18.12 6.17
C SER A 230 1.80 -16.97 6.47
N PHE A 231 1.85 -15.95 5.63
CA PHE A 231 0.86 -14.90 5.52
C PHE A 231 0.10 -15.12 4.23
N LYS A 232 -1.23 -15.22 4.28
CA LYS A 232 -2.03 -15.55 3.10
C LYS A 232 -3.29 -14.71 3.03
N ALA A 233 -3.61 -14.22 1.84
CA ALA A 233 -4.94 -13.72 1.55
C ALA A 233 -5.91 -14.92 1.41
N ILE A 234 -7.05 -14.87 2.10
CA ILE A 234 -8.07 -15.95 2.07
C ILE A 234 -9.39 -15.49 1.48
N SER A 235 -9.50 -14.20 1.17
CA SER A 235 -10.67 -13.60 0.54
C SER A 235 -10.25 -12.37 -0.27
N THR A 236 -10.89 -12.17 -1.41
CA THR A 236 -10.74 -11.08 -2.39
C THR A 236 -12.10 -10.61 -2.89
N THR A 237 -13.12 -11.46 -2.87
CA THR A 237 -14.48 -11.15 -3.32
C THR A 237 -15.48 -11.24 -2.18
N ARG A 238 -16.68 -10.72 -2.42
CA ARG A 238 -17.77 -10.76 -1.44
C ARG A 238 -18.22 -12.20 -1.13
N GLU A 239 -18.15 -13.08 -2.11
CA GLU A 239 -18.49 -14.49 -2.03
C GLU A 239 -17.45 -15.25 -1.22
N GLU A 240 -16.17 -15.02 -1.50
CA GLU A 240 -15.06 -15.58 -0.72
C GLU A 240 -15.14 -15.13 0.75
N TYR A 241 -15.47 -13.85 0.99
CA TYR A 241 -15.66 -13.30 2.32
C TYR A 241 -16.79 -14.02 3.10
N ALA A 242 -17.94 -14.24 2.45
CA ALA A 242 -19.02 -15.03 3.05
C ALA A 242 -18.61 -16.49 3.28
N ALA A 243 -17.89 -17.10 2.34
CA ALA A 243 -17.41 -18.47 2.49
C ALA A 243 -16.47 -18.60 3.71
N VAL A 244 -15.64 -17.58 4.00
CA VAL A 244 -14.82 -17.54 5.23
C VAL A 244 -15.69 -17.50 6.48
N ILE A 245 -16.74 -16.68 6.52
CA ILE A 245 -17.68 -16.61 7.66
C ILE A 245 -18.38 -17.97 7.87
N GLU A 246 -18.90 -18.57 6.81
CA GLU A 246 -19.59 -19.86 6.89
C GLU A 246 -18.64 -21.00 7.30
N ASN A 247 -17.40 -20.98 6.80
CA ASN A 247 -16.37 -21.93 7.25
C ASN A 247 -16.11 -21.76 8.76
N LEU A 248 -15.91 -20.53 9.24
CA LEU A 248 -15.73 -20.25 10.66
C LEU A 248 -16.93 -20.73 11.49
N LYS A 249 -18.17 -20.53 11.04
CA LYS A 249 -19.35 -21.06 11.74
C LYS A 249 -19.37 -22.59 11.79
N SER A 250 -19.04 -23.24 10.67
CA SER A 250 -19.07 -24.71 10.55
C SER A 250 -18.06 -25.43 11.45
N THR A 251 -16.98 -24.74 11.83
CA THR A 251 -15.92 -25.31 12.68
C THR A 251 -16.19 -25.18 14.18
N ILE A 252 -17.28 -24.52 14.60
CA ILE A 252 -17.64 -24.36 16.00
C ILE A 252 -18.25 -25.66 16.53
N PRO A 253 -17.68 -26.28 17.59
CA PRO A 253 -18.26 -27.48 18.17
C PRO A 253 -19.64 -27.23 18.79
N PRO A 254 -20.60 -28.17 18.65
CA PRO A 254 -21.91 -28.04 19.28
C PRO A 254 -21.78 -28.08 20.81
N LEU A 255 -22.53 -27.22 21.51
CA LEU A 255 -22.55 -27.21 22.97
C LEU A 255 -23.38 -28.37 23.52
N LYS A 256 -22.77 -29.19 24.38
CA LYS A 256 -23.51 -30.13 25.23
C LYS A 256 -24.20 -29.38 26.37
N LYS A 257 -25.37 -29.86 26.77
CA LYS A 257 -26.19 -29.24 27.84
C LYS A 257 -25.36 -29.13 29.14
N GLY A 258 -25.18 -27.91 29.65
CA GLY A 258 -24.43 -27.63 30.87
C GLY A 258 -22.94 -27.31 30.70
N GLN A 259 -22.39 -27.40 29.48
CA GLN A 259 -20.98 -27.09 29.23
C GLN A 259 -20.77 -25.60 28.90
N ARG A 260 -19.75 -24.97 29.48
CA ARG A 260 -19.32 -23.61 29.10
C ARG A 260 -18.45 -23.65 27.85
N ARG A 261 -18.60 -22.64 26.98
CA ARG A 261 -17.73 -22.46 25.80
C ARG A 261 -16.28 -22.29 26.22
N SER A 262 -15.35 -22.82 25.43
CA SER A 262 -13.93 -22.57 25.64
C SER A 262 -13.58 -21.12 25.29
N LYS A 263 -12.47 -20.62 25.83
CA LYS A 263 -11.99 -19.26 25.51
C LYS A 263 -11.71 -19.09 24.01
N SER A 264 -11.21 -20.13 23.35
CA SER A 264 -11.01 -20.16 21.89
C SER A 264 -12.30 -20.01 21.11
N ASP A 265 -13.38 -20.68 21.56
CA ASP A 265 -14.69 -20.57 20.89
C ASP A 265 -15.28 -19.17 21.05
N VAL A 266 -15.07 -18.53 22.21
CA VAL A 266 -15.51 -17.15 22.46
C VAL A 266 -14.77 -16.17 21.52
N LEU A 267 -13.46 -16.35 21.34
CA LEU A 267 -12.69 -15.52 20.40
C LEU A 267 -13.14 -15.70 18.95
N GLN A 268 -13.42 -16.94 18.54
CA GLN A 268 -13.91 -17.23 17.19
C GLN A 268 -15.32 -16.68 16.96
N LEU A 269 -16.20 -16.73 17.97
CA LEU A 269 -17.53 -16.13 17.90
C LEU A 269 -17.46 -14.60 17.76
N SER A 270 -16.59 -13.95 18.53
CA SER A 270 -16.33 -12.50 18.38
C SER A 270 -15.84 -12.18 16.97
N LEU A 271 -14.89 -12.96 16.44
CA LEU A 271 -14.40 -12.79 15.07
C LEU A 271 -15.54 -12.92 14.04
N ILE A 272 -16.44 -13.89 14.20
CA ILE A 272 -17.57 -14.08 13.27
C ILE A 272 -18.50 -12.87 13.34
N GLU A 273 -18.90 -12.45 14.54
CA GLU A 273 -19.78 -11.29 14.74
C GLU A 273 -19.17 -10.02 14.12
N ASP A 274 -17.90 -9.76 14.38
CA ASP A 274 -17.17 -8.62 13.83
C ASP A 274 -17.12 -8.68 12.28
N LEU A 275 -16.85 -9.86 11.70
CA LEU A 275 -16.84 -10.04 10.25
C LEU A 275 -18.23 -9.88 9.62
N GLU A 276 -19.29 -10.34 10.28
CA GLU A 276 -20.68 -10.17 9.84
C GLU A 276 -21.10 -8.70 9.85
N ASN A 277 -20.73 -7.96 10.90
CA ASN A 277 -21.01 -6.52 11.02
C ASN A 277 -20.38 -5.68 9.89
N ARG A 278 -19.30 -6.18 9.28
CA ARG A 278 -18.63 -5.50 8.15
C ARG A 278 -19.31 -5.71 6.80
N VAL A 279 -20.21 -6.68 6.67
CA VAL A 279 -20.80 -7.06 5.38
C VAL A 279 -21.43 -5.86 4.68
N GLU A 280 -22.22 -5.05 5.40
CA GLU A 280 -22.87 -3.88 4.82
C GLU A 280 -21.85 -2.83 4.34
N THR A 281 -20.79 -2.58 5.13
CA THR A 281 -19.74 -1.64 4.75
C THR A 281 -18.96 -2.11 3.52
N ILE A 282 -18.73 -3.42 3.40
CA ILE A 282 -18.09 -4.02 2.23
C ILE A 282 -18.98 -3.85 1.00
N ASP A 283 -20.28 -4.11 1.11
CA ASP A 283 -21.21 -3.99 -0.02
C ASP A 283 -21.30 -2.53 -0.50
N GLN A 284 -21.33 -1.57 0.42
CA GLN A 284 -21.28 -0.14 0.11
C GLN A 284 -19.96 0.25 -0.59
N GLU A 285 -18.82 -0.25 -0.11
CA GLU A 285 -17.52 0.03 -0.71
C GLU A 285 -17.41 -0.59 -2.11
N LEU A 286 -17.85 -1.84 -2.30
CA LEU A 286 -17.88 -2.49 -3.62
C LEU A 286 -18.75 -1.72 -4.61
N ALA A 287 -19.93 -1.24 -4.18
CA ALA A 287 -20.79 -0.41 -5.00
C ALA A 287 -20.12 0.92 -5.38
N ARG A 288 -19.40 1.55 -4.45
CA ARG A 288 -18.62 2.77 -4.72
C ARG A 288 -17.50 2.52 -5.72
N VAL A 289 -16.70 1.47 -5.52
CA VAL A 289 -15.59 1.09 -6.40
C VAL A 289 -16.10 0.76 -7.80
N ALA A 290 -17.22 0.02 -7.92
CA ALA A 290 -17.84 -0.27 -9.21
C ALA A 290 -18.26 1.01 -9.95
N LYS A 291 -18.83 2.01 -9.25
CA LYS A 291 -19.16 3.32 -9.85
C LYS A 291 -17.92 4.04 -10.36
N VAL A 292 -16.84 4.06 -9.58
CA VAL A 292 -15.57 4.69 -9.97
C VAL A 292 -14.96 4.00 -11.19
N ARG A 293 -14.90 2.66 -11.20
CA ARG A 293 -14.39 1.87 -12.32
C ARG A 293 -15.21 2.08 -13.60
N LYS A 294 -16.54 2.09 -13.49
CA LYS A 294 -17.44 2.38 -14.62
C LYS A 294 -17.19 3.77 -15.21
N LYS A 295 -17.00 4.78 -14.35
CA LYS A 295 -16.67 6.15 -14.79
C LYS A 295 -15.32 6.20 -15.50
N LEU A 296 -14.32 5.50 -14.98
CA LEU A 296 -12.99 5.39 -15.58
C LEU A 296 -13.05 4.76 -16.98
N GLU A 297 -13.78 3.65 -17.11
CA GLU A 297 -13.98 2.95 -18.38
C GLU A 297 -14.67 3.86 -19.41
N GLN A 298 -15.74 4.55 -19.00
CA GLN A 298 -16.42 5.53 -19.86
C GLN A 298 -15.48 6.65 -20.34
N THR A 299 -14.64 7.19 -19.45
CA THR A 299 -13.64 8.20 -19.82
C THR A 299 -12.62 7.64 -20.83
N ARG A 300 -12.13 6.41 -20.63
CA ARG A 300 -11.22 5.76 -21.58
C ARG A 300 -11.86 5.55 -22.95
N ILE A 301 -13.11 5.11 -23.01
CA ILE A 301 -13.84 4.95 -24.28
C ILE A 301 -14.00 6.29 -25.00
N LEU A 302 -14.37 7.36 -24.28
CA LEU A 302 -14.51 8.69 -24.88
C LEU A 302 -13.18 9.23 -25.41
N MET A 303 -12.08 9.02 -24.67
CA MET A 303 -10.73 9.41 -25.10
C MET A 303 -10.33 8.66 -26.37
N ALA A 304 -10.51 7.34 -26.41
CA ALA A 304 -10.25 6.53 -27.60
C ALA A 304 -11.10 6.97 -28.81
N GLN A 305 -12.38 7.31 -28.60
CA GLN A 305 -13.23 7.87 -29.66
C GLN A 305 -12.74 9.23 -30.14
N ALA A 306 -12.24 10.08 -29.25
CA ALA A 306 -11.69 11.39 -29.61
C ALA A 306 -10.41 11.25 -30.45
N GLU A 307 -9.52 10.33 -30.10
CA GLU A 307 -8.31 10.01 -30.87
C GLU A 307 -8.65 9.47 -32.27
N LEU A 308 -9.65 8.59 -32.37
CA LEU A 308 -10.17 8.09 -33.66
C LEU A 308 -10.79 9.22 -34.51
N ARG A 309 -11.45 10.21 -33.89
CA ARG A 309 -11.97 11.38 -34.61
C ARG A 309 -10.85 12.27 -35.14
N GLN A 310 -9.83 12.54 -34.32
CA GLN A 310 -8.67 13.37 -34.72
C GLN A 310 -7.84 12.71 -35.85
N THR A 311 -7.66 11.40 -35.81
CA THR A 311 -6.96 10.67 -36.89
C THR A 311 -7.75 10.65 -38.20
N ARG A 312 -9.09 10.65 -38.15
CA ARG A 312 -9.95 10.78 -39.35
C ARG A 312 -9.96 12.20 -39.93
N THR A 313 -9.96 13.24 -39.11
CA THR A 313 -9.96 14.64 -39.60
C THR A 313 -8.62 15.12 -40.15
N ARG A 314 -7.53 14.36 -39.95
CA ARG A 314 -6.21 14.68 -40.51
C ARG A 314 -6.05 14.29 -41.99
N ARG A 315 -6.98 13.52 -42.57
CA ARG A 315 -7.02 13.27 -44.02
C ARG A 315 -7.82 14.37 -44.72
N GLN A 316 -7.07 15.34 -45.26
CA GLN A 316 -7.46 16.35 -46.27
C GLN A 316 -8.55 17.37 -45.88
N ALA A 317 -8.09 18.55 -45.47
CA ALA A 317 -8.74 19.80 -45.84
C ALA A 317 -7.84 20.51 -46.86
N GLN A 318 -7.78 20.00 -48.09
CA GLN A 318 -7.23 20.77 -49.21
C GLN A 318 -8.31 21.77 -49.61
N LYS A 319 -8.10 23.07 -49.35
CA LYS A 319 -9.02 24.13 -49.76
C LYS A 319 -9.22 24.05 -51.28
N PRO A 320 -10.46 24.00 -51.80
CA PRO A 320 -10.68 24.22 -53.22
C PRO A 320 -10.28 25.66 -53.57
N ASP A 321 -9.38 25.79 -54.54
CA ASP A 321 -8.87 27.06 -55.02
C ASP A 321 -9.90 27.65 -56.01
N TYR A 322 -10.63 28.68 -55.60
CA TYR A 322 -11.58 29.37 -56.46
C TYR A 322 -10.85 30.49 -57.21
N VAL A 323 -10.52 30.24 -58.48
CA VAL A 323 -9.98 31.25 -59.40
C VAL A 323 -11.14 32.11 -59.90
N TYR A 324 -11.18 33.38 -59.50
CA TYR A 324 -12.02 34.39 -60.12
C TYR A 324 -11.37 34.85 -61.42
N TYR A 325 -11.99 34.53 -62.57
CA TYR A 325 -11.64 35.16 -63.84
C TYR A 325 -12.11 36.62 -63.81
N ASN A 326 -11.18 37.54 -63.65
CA ASN A 326 -11.41 38.95 -63.97
C ASN A 326 -11.56 39.06 -65.50
N GLN A 327 -12.77 39.30 -65.98
CA GLN A 327 -12.99 39.85 -67.32
C GLN A 327 -12.56 41.31 -67.30
N GLU A 328 -11.28 41.56 -67.61
CA GLU A 328 -10.87 42.81 -68.24
C GLU A 328 -11.07 42.63 -69.75
N SER A 329 -12.05 43.33 -70.30
CA SER A 329 -12.10 43.64 -71.74
C SER A 329 -12.16 45.15 -71.87
N GLU A 330 -10.99 45.70 -72.17
CA GLU A 330 -10.72 47.10 -72.48
C GLU A 330 -11.45 47.59 -73.73
N ALA A 331 -11.84 48.87 -73.66
CA ALA A 331 -11.78 49.90 -74.70
C ALA A 331 -12.30 49.62 -76.12
N SER A 332 -13.34 50.37 -76.49
CA SER A 332 -13.31 51.30 -77.63
C SER A 332 -14.21 52.49 -77.37
#